data_AF-A0A532CVF6-F1
#
_entry.id   AF-A0A532CVF6-F1
#
_cell.length_a   1.000
_cell.length_b   1.000
_cell.length_c   1.000
_cell.angle_alpha   90.00
_cell.angle_beta   90.00
_cell.angle_gamma   90.00
#
_symmetry.space_group_name_H-M   'P 1'
#
loop_
_entity.id
_entity.type
_entity.pdbx_description
1 polymer ?
#
loop_
_entity_poly.entity_id
_entity_poly.type
_entity_poly.pdbx_seq_one_letter_code
_entity_poly.pdbx_strand_id
1 'polypeptide(L)'
;MASESVDPIERWTAKRRMTLVVSILKGEASVAEAARKHGLTVAEVEDWREKFLLGAENALRGRPRDEEALKDEQIKKLKQKIGDLVIDNDILREALKPYPLDRKTSDA
;
A
#
# COMPACT_ATOMS: atom_id res chain seq x y z
N MET A 1 -36.97 -7.54 -27.04
CA MET A 1 -36.35 -7.25 -25.74
C MET A 1 -34.94 -7.78 -25.78
N ALA A 2 -33.94 -6.91 -25.82
CA ALA A 2 -32.53 -7.30 -25.89
C ALA A 2 -32.17 -8.04 -24.60
N SER A 3 -31.66 -9.27 -24.72
CA SER A 3 -31.06 -10.00 -23.61
C SER A 3 -29.81 -9.25 -23.17
N GLU A 4 -29.92 -8.51 -22.08
CA GLU A 4 -28.78 -7.94 -21.38
C GLU A 4 -28.01 -9.11 -20.75
N SER A 5 -27.06 -9.68 -21.52
CA SER A 5 -26.10 -10.64 -20.99
C SER A 5 -25.17 -9.87 -20.07
N VAL A 6 -25.49 -9.86 -18.78
CA VAL A 6 -24.56 -9.42 -17.75
C VAL A 6 -23.41 -10.41 -17.78
N ASP A 7 -22.33 -10.07 -18.49
CA ASP A 7 -21.11 -10.87 -18.48
C ASP A 7 -20.67 -11.00 -17.01
N PRO A 8 -20.47 -12.24 -16.51
CA PRO A 8 -20.13 -12.45 -15.12
C PRO A 8 -18.85 -11.69 -14.81
N ILE A 9 -18.89 -10.83 -13.79
CA ILE A 9 -17.75 -10.02 -13.34
C ILE A 9 -16.55 -10.94 -13.17
N GLU A 10 -15.61 -10.83 -14.09
CA GLU A 10 -14.52 -11.75 -14.18
C GLU A 10 -13.47 -11.39 -13.13
N ARG A 11 -13.45 -12.14 -12.02
CA ARG A 11 -12.59 -11.80 -10.88
C ARG A 11 -11.12 -12.05 -11.20
N TRP A 12 -10.34 -10.98 -11.28
CA TRP A 12 -8.89 -11.03 -11.46
C TRP A 12 -8.15 -11.41 -10.18
N THR A 13 -8.15 -12.70 -9.85
CA THR A 13 -7.34 -13.28 -8.76
C THR A 13 -5.85 -13.29 -9.11
N ALA A 14 -4.98 -13.36 -8.09
CA ALA A 14 -3.52 -13.42 -8.29
C ALA A 14 -3.10 -14.58 -9.21
N LYS A 15 -3.68 -15.78 -9.01
CA LYS A 15 -3.42 -16.96 -9.86
C LYS A 15 -3.78 -16.69 -11.32
N ARG A 16 -4.92 -16.05 -11.57
CA ARG A 16 -5.38 -15.74 -12.93
C ARG A 16 -4.50 -14.69 -13.61
N ARG A 17 -4.14 -13.62 -12.89
CA ARG A 17 -3.19 -12.60 -13.39
C ARG A 17 -1.85 -13.24 -13.76
N MET A 18 -1.33 -14.12 -12.89
CA MET A 18 -0.10 -14.87 -13.16
C MET A 18 -0.22 -15.71 -14.44
N THR A 19 -1.30 -16.48 -14.62
CA THR A 19 -1.51 -17.28 -15.83
C THR A 19 -1.49 -16.42 -17.09
N LEU A 20 -2.16 -15.26 -17.08
CA LEU A 20 -2.16 -14.32 -18.19
C LEU A 20 -0.76 -13.75 -18.47
N VAL A 21 -0.04 -13.32 -17.43
CA VAL A 21 1.32 -12.79 -17.60
C VAL A 21 2.27 -13.87 -18.16
N VAL A 22 2.15 -15.11 -17.68
CA VAL A 22 2.97 -16.22 -18.19
C VAL A 22 2.68 -16.52 -19.66
N SER A 23 1.43 -16.49 -20.11
CA SER A 23 1.10 -16.69 -21.53
C SER A 23 1.70 -15.58 -22.40
N ILE A 24 1.70 -14.33 -21.90
CA ILE A 24 2.34 -13.20 -22.58
C ILE A 24 3.87 -13.40 -22.67
N LEU A 25 4.53 -13.82 -21.58
CA LEU A 25 5.97 -14.08 -21.57
C LEU A 25 6.38 -15.22 -22.50
N LYS A 26 5.51 -16.22 -22.68
CA LYS A 26 5.69 -17.31 -23.65
C LYS A 26 5.44 -16.90 -25.10
N GLY A 27 4.91 -15.69 -25.33
CA GLY A 27 4.55 -15.20 -26.66
C GLY A 27 3.22 -15.77 -27.20
N GLU A 28 2.40 -16.41 -26.36
CA GLU A 28 1.10 -16.97 -26.75
C GLU A 28 0.04 -15.88 -27.01
N ALA A 29 0.23 -14.69 -26.43
CA ALA A 29 -0.56 -13.49 -26.70
C ALA A 29 0.29 -12.24 -26.48
N SER A 30 0.10 -11.20 -27.29
CA SER A 30 0.63 -9.87 -26.96
C SER A 30 -0.16 -9.20 -25.83
N VAL A 31 0.45 -8.20 -25.18
CA VAL A 31 -0.22 -7.39 -24.15
C VAL A 31 -1.51 -6.75 -24.70
N ALA A 32 -1.47 -6.23 -25.93
CA ALA A 32 -2.62 -5.58 -26.55
C ALA A 32 -3.76 -6.57 -26.87
N GLU A 33 -3.43 -7.80 -27.29
CA GLU A 33 -4.42 -8.85 -27.53
C GLU A 33 -5.04 -9.35 -26.22
N ALA A 34 -4.21 -9.57 -25.19
CA ALA A 34 -4.66 -9.95 -23.86
C ALA A 34 -5.61 -8.91 -23.26
N ALA A 35 -5.25 -7.62 -23.37
CA ALA A 35 -6.06 -6.51 -22.91
C ALA A 35 -7.45 -6.50 -23.59
N ARG A 36 -7.48 -6.52 -24.93
CA ARG A 36 -8.74 -6.56 -25.69
C ARG A 36 -9.59 -7.80 -25.39
N LYS A 37 -8.97 -8.99 -25.33
CA LYS A 37 -9.67 -10.26 -25.12
C LYS A 37 -10.38 -10.32 -23.78
N HIS A 38 -9.84 -9.65 -22.77
CA HIS A 38 -10.33 -9.72 -21.40
C HIS A 38 -10.97 -8.42 -20.90
N GLY A 39 -11.21 -7.44 -21.77
CA GLY A 39 -11.78 -6.15 -21.38
C GLY A 39 -10.91 -5.36 -20.41
N LEU A 40 -9.59 -5.58 -20.43
CA LEU A 40 -8.61 -4.85 -19.63
C LEU A 40 -7.98 -3.72 -20.43
N THR A 41 -7.41 -2.74 -19.74
CA THR A 41 -6.52 -1.77 -20.37
C THR A 41 -5.14 -2.37 -20.59
N VAL A 42 -4.42 -1.87 -21.61
CA VAL A 42 -3.02 -2.26 -21.84
C VAL A 42 -2.17 -1.97 -20.60
N ALA A 43 -2.38 -0.81 -19.96
CA ALA A 43 -1.66 -0.40 -18.76
C ALA A 43 -1.85 -1.36 -17.58
N GLU A 44 -3.04 -1.91 -17.35
CA GLU A 44 -3.27 -2.91 -16.29
C GLU A 44 -2.48 -4.20 -16.54
N VAL A 45 -2.44 -4.66 -17.78
CA VAL A 45 -1.71 -5.88 -18.15
C VAL A 45 -0.19 -5.65 -18.06
N GLU A 46 0.28 -4.46 -18.46
CA GLU A 46 1.68 -4.07 -18.30
C GLU A 46 2.10 -3.98 -16.84
N ASP A 47 1.28 -3.34 -15.98
CA ASP A 47 1.51 -3.26 -14.54
C ASP A 47 1.63 -4.65 -13.90
N TRP A 48 0.77 -5.60 -14.28
CA TRP A 48 0.88 -6.97 -13.77
C TRP A 48 2.14 -7.69 -14.26
N ARG A 49 2.52 -7.47 -15.51
CA ARG A 49 3.76 -8.04 -16.08
C ARG A 49 4.98 -7.49 -15.35
N GLU A 50 5.03 -6.18 -15.11
CA GLU A 50 6.13 -5.55 -14.38
C GLU A 50 6.22 -6.07 -12.94
N LYS A 51 5.11 -6.08 -12.20
CA LYS A 51 5.05 -6.64 -10.83
C LYS A 51 5.49 -8.09 -10.77
N PHE A 52 5.09 -8.91 -11.75
CA PHE A 52 5.51 -10.30 -11.84
C PHE A 52 7.04 -10.40 -12.04
N LEU A 53 7.61 -9.62 -12.95
CA LEU A 53 9.06 -9.62 -13.21
C LEU A 53 9.86 -9.15 -12.00
N LEU A 54 9.43 -8.08 -11.33
CA LEU A 54 10.06 -7.59 -10.09
C LEU A 54 10.00 -8.64 -8.98
N GLY A 55 8.85 -9.29 -8.81
CA GLY A 55 8.67 -10.37 -7.84
C GLY A 55 9.55 -11.59 -8.15
N ALA A 56 9.62 -11.98 -9.42
CA ALA A 56 10.48 -13.07 -9.89
C ALA A 56 11.97 -12.76 -9.69
N GLU A 57 12.41 -11.55 -10.05
CA GLU A 57 13.79 -11.09 -9.80
C GLU A 57 14.11 -11.14 -8.31
N ASN A 58 13.22 -10.63 -7.46
CA ASN A 58 13.42 -10.64 -6.01
C ASN A 58 13.50 -12.06 -5.43
N ALA A 59 12.67 -12.98 -5.92
CA ALA A 59 12.68 -14.38 -5.50
C ALA A 59 13.97 -15.12 -5.88
N LEU A 60 14.66 -14.67 -6.93
CA LEU A 60 15.93 -15.25 -7.39
C LEU A 60 17.17 -14.64 -6.69
N ARG A 61 17.02 -13.60 -5.87
CA ARG A 61 18.15 -13.03 -5.12
C ARG A 61 18.63 -14.01 -4.06
N GLY A 62 19.95 -14.11 -3.87
CA GLY A 62 20.54 -14.90 -2.77
C GLY A 62 20.07 -14.43 -1.37
N ARG A 63 19.63 -13.18 -1.27
CA ARG A 63 18.87 -12.65 -0.14
C ARG A 63 17.67 -11.85 -0.67
N PRO A 64 16.46 -12.43 -0.71
CA PRO A 64 15.25 -11.72 -1.13
C PRO A 64 15.02 -10.49 -0.25
N ARG A 65 14.59 -9.38 -0.88
CA ARG A 65 14.14 -8.20 -0.15
C ARG A 65 12.74 -8.48 0.38
N ASP A 66 12.59 -8.31 1.69
CA ASP A 66 11.27 -8.31 2.32
C ASP A 66 10.79 -6.86 2.42
N GLU A 67 10.21 -6.37 1.32
CA GLU A 67 9.71 -4.99 1.26
C GLU A 67 8.55 -4.74 2.24
N GLU A 68 7.79 -5.78 2.59
CA GLU A 68 6.73 -5.70 3.57
C GLU A 68 7.33 -5.53 4.97
N ALA A 69 8.33 -6.33 5.35
CA ALA A 69 9.04 -6.15 6.61
C ALA A 69 9.74 -4.79 6.70
N LEU A 70 10.32 -4.27 5.61
CA LEU A 70 10.91 -2.94 5.57
C LEU A 70 9.87 -1.84 5.81
N LYS A 71 8.69 -1.96 5.19
CA LYS A 71 7.56 -1.04 5.40
C LYS A 71 7.07 -1.12 6.84
N ASP A 72 6.93 -2.32 7.39
CA ASP A 72 6.50 -2.52 8.78
C ASP A 72 7.50 -1.92 9.78
N GLU A 73 8.79 -2.05 9.52
CA GLU A 73 9.83 -1.43 10.34
C GLU A 73 9.74 0.11 10.28
N GLN A 74 9.52 0.69 9.09
CA GLN A 74 9.30 2.12 8.94
C GLN A 74 8.04 2.58 9.67
N ILE A 75 6.92 1.84 9.54
CA ILE A 75 5.66 2.12 10.25
C ILE A 75 5.90 2.11 11.76
N LYS A 76 6.64 1.13 12.26
CA LYS A 76 6.99 1.04 13.69
C LYS A 76 7.77 2.27 14.16
N LYS A 77 8.80 2.68 13.41
CA LYS A 77 9.61 3.87 13.72
C LYS A 77 8.76 5.15 13.71
N LEU A 78 7.89 5.30 12.73
CA LEU A 78 6.98 6.46 12.64
C LEU A 78 5.99 6.49 13.80
N LYS A 79 5.39 5.34 14.15
CA LYS A 79 4.48 5.24 15.30
C LYS A 79 5.17 5.60 16.62
N GLN A 80 6.40 5.13 16.82
CA GLN A 80 7.19 5.51 18.00
C GLN A 80 7.42 7.02 18.05
N LYS A 81 7.85 7.62 16.93
CA LYS A 81 8.09 9.07 16.88
C LYS A 81 6.83 9.89 17.13
N ILE A 82 5.68 9.43 16.65
CA ILE A 82 4.39 10.05 16.97
C ILE A 82 4.12 9.96 18.47
N GLY A 83 4.33 8.81 19.11
CA GLY A 83 4.18 8.64 20.55
C GLY A 83 5.05 9.61 21.36
N ASP A 84 6.34 9.71 21.01
CA ASP A 84 7.26 10.66 21.64
C ASP A 84 6.76 12.10 21.51
N LEU A 85 6.33 12.50 20.31
CA LEU A 85 5.81 13.85 20.05
C LEU A 85 4.50 14.14 20.78
N VAL A 86 3.63 13.14 20.98
CA VAL A 86 2.41 13.28 21.77
C VAL A 86 2.75 13.56 23.23
N ILE A 87 3.69 12.80 23.80
CA ILE A 87 4.16 13.02 25.18
C ILE A 87 4.76 14.43 25.34
N ASP A 88 5.63 14.83 24.41
CA ASP A 88 6.22 16.18 24.41
C ASP A 88 5.12 17.25 24.36
N ASN A 89 4.09 17.05 23.52
CA ASN A 89 2.98 17.99 23.41
C ASN A 89 2.17 18.07 24.70
N ASP A 90 1.91 16.94 25.36
CA ASP A 90 1.19 16.89 26.63
C ASP A 90 1.97 17.62 27.73
N ILE A 91 3.28 17.40 27.82
CA ILE A 91 4.16 18.12 28.75
C ILE A 91 4.13 19.62 28.48
N LEU A 92 4.27 20.04 27.22
CA LEU A 92 4.24 21.46 26.85
C LEU A 92 2.88 22.10 27.15
N ARG A 93 1.78 21.39 26.88
CA ARG A 93 0.43 21.84 27.22
C ARG A 93 0.25 21.99 28.73
N GLU A 94 0.76 21.06 29.53
CA GLU A 94 0.71 21.14 30.98
C GLU A 94 1.51 22.34 31.50
N ALA A 95 2.73 22.55 30.99
CA ALA A 95 3.59 23.66 31.37
C ALA A 95 3.00 25.04 30.99
N LEU A 96 2.20 25.11 29.93
CA LEU A 96 1.51 26.33 29.50
C LEU A 96 0.23 26.62 30.28
N LYS A 97 -0.26 25.69 31.12
CA LYS A 97 -1.43 25.98 31.95
C LYS A 97 -1.10 27.14 32.89
N PRO A 98 -1.93 28.21 32.93
CA PRO A 98 -1.70 29.31 33.85
C PRO A 98 -1.73 28.77 35.28
N TYR A 99 -0.62 28.94 36.00
CA TYR A 99 -0.56 28.67 37.42
C TYR A 99 -1.57 29.59 38.12
N PRO A 100 -2.50 29.09 38.95
CA PRO A 100 -3.39 29.95 39.70
C PRO A 100 -2.53 30.77 40.69
N LEU A 101 -2.27 32.02 40.33
CA LEU A 101 -1.74 33.03 41.25
C LEU A 101 -2.92 33.58 42.05
N ASP A 102 -3.55 32.75 42.88
CA ASP A 102 -4.45 33.21 43.94
C ASP A 102 -3.76 33.17 45.30
N ARG A 103 -2.45 33.48 45.34
CA ARG A 103 -1.89 34.05 46.56
C ARG A 103 -2.50 35.43 46.72
N LYS A 104 -3.65 35.49 47.40
CA LYS A 104 -4.01 36.67 48.18
C LYS A 104 -2.82 36.90 49.12
N THR A 105 -1.94 37.83 48.76
CA THR A 105 -1.21 38.58 49.77
C THR A 105 -2.31 39.15 50.67
N SER A 106 -2.47 38.54 51.83
CA SER A 106 -3.29 39.09 52.89
C SER A 106 -2.57 40.36 53.32
N ASP A 107 -2.94 41.48 52.70
CA ASP A 107 -2.57 42.80 53.17
C ASP A 107 -3.47 43.14 54.37
N ALA A 108 -2.77 43.57 55.43
CA ALA A 108 -3.21 44.34 56.60
C ALA A 108 -4.19 43.69 57.60
#